data_AF-A0A914A9W8-F1
#
_entry.id   AF-A0A914A9W8-F1
#
_cell.length_a   1.000
_cell.length_b   1.000
_cell.length_c   1.000
_cell.angle_alpha   90.00
_cell.angle_beta   90.00
_cell.angle_gamma   90.00
#
_symmetry.space_group_name_H-M   'P 1'
#
loop_
_entity.id
_entity.type
_entity.pdbx_description
1 polymer ?
#
loop_
_entity_poly.entity_id
_entity_poly.type
_entity_poly.pdbx_seq_one_letter_code
_entity_poly.pdbx_strand_id
1 'polypeptide(L)'
;MRRFTSIVLCVILAISLVLNVAAERGYFHYQSHGMKYEQTTQDEETFVRRINKEGACQDLPQDMAGICVEDCSGDSDCEGNFKCCSNGCGIQCQKPVAEKQCSIACNKMYDPVCGTDGVTYGNECTLRYLKCTRNQDFIHQKNEGECPHHRRVGPCEQEKNLKLDRASMVGQTTPRCDNKGFYRPMQCSGSIGSCWCVTREGLQVTEAEGVMINSDEDCLEFLMEQK
;
A
#
# COMPACT_ATOMS: atom_id res chain seq x y z
N MET A 1 -46.76 -70.84 2.43
CA MET A 1 -46.25 -69.66 3.16
C MET A 1 -44.75 -69.79 3.53
N ARG A 2 -43.86 -70.01 2.56
CA ARG A 2 -42.40 -70.09 2.79
C ARG A 2 -41.56 -69.22 1.83
N ARG A 3 -42.19 -68.53 0.86
CA ARG A 3 -41.51 -67.65 -0.10
C ARG A 3 -41.51 -66.17 0.28
N PHE A 4 -42.48 -65.73 1.11
CA PHE A 4 -42.54 -64.34 1.58
C PHE A 4 -41.52 -64.02 2.70
N THR A 5 -41.16 -65.01 3.52
CA THR A 5 -40.16 -64.83 4.59
C THR A 5 -38.75 -64.65 4.05
N SER A 6 -38.42 -65.24 2.90
CA SER A 6 -37.08 -65.14 2.31
C SER A 6 -36.80 -63.77 1.69
N ILE A 7 -37.82 -63.12 1.13
CA ILE A 7 -37.67 -61.79 0.52
C ILE A 7 -37.50 -60.73 1.61
N VAL A 8 -38.28 -60.82 2.70
CA VAL A 8 -38.17 -59.88 3.82
C VAL A 8 -36.82 -60.00 4.53
N LEU A 9 -36.30 -61.22 4.71
CA LEU A 9 -34.97 -61.41 5.30
C LEU A 9 -33.83 -60.89 4.40
N CYS A 10 -33.94 -61.06 3.07
CA CYS A 10 -32.97 -60.49 2.12
C CYS A 10 -32.99 -58.95 2.09
N VAL A 11 -34.17 -58.32 2.18
CA VAL A 11 -34.28 -56.85 2.21
C VAL A 11 -33.71 -56.28 3.52
N ILE A 12 -33.96 -56.93 4.65
CA ILE A 12 -33.39 -56.52 5.95
C ILE A 12 -31.87 -56.67 5.95
N LEU A 13 -31.32 -57.79 5.46
CA LEU A 13 -29.87 -57.99 5.36
C LEU A 13 -29.22 -56.98 4.38
N ALA A 14 -29.88 -56.65 3.27
CA ALA A 14 -29.40 -55.63 2.34
C ALA A 14 -29.40 -54.22 2.95
N ILE A 15 -30.44 -53.84 3.70
CA ILE A 15 -30.50 -52.55 4.39
C ILE A 15 -29.44 -52.46 5.50
N SER A 16 -29.21 -53.52 6.27
CA SER A 16 -28.16 -53.57 7.28
C SER A 16 -26.74 -53.50 6.69
N LEU A 17 -26.52 -54.09 5.50
CA LEU A 17 -25.26 -53.95 4.75
C LEU A 17 -25.05 -52.51 4.25
N VAL A 18 -26.08 -51.85 3.75
CA VAL A 18 -25.99 -50.46 3.27
C VAL A 18 -25.74 -49.47 4.42
N LEU A 19 -26.34 -49.70 5.59
CA LEU A 19 -26.08 -48.88 6.79
C LEU A 19 -24.66 -49.09 7.36
N ASN A 20 -24.09 -50.30 7.27
CA ASN A 20 -22.70 -50.53 7.66
C ASN A 20 -21.67 -49.91 6.69
N VAL A 21 -21.96 -49.84 5.38
CA VAL A 21 -21.05 -49.22 4.39
C VAL A 21 -20.99 -47.69 4.53
N ALA A 22 -22.01 -47.06 5.10
CA ALA A 22 -22.02 -45.61 5.34
C ALA A 22 -21.19 -45.17 6.57
N ALA A 23 -20.80 -46.10 7.45
CA ALA A 23 -20.10 -45.79 8.70
C ALA A 23 -18.56 -45.80 8.60
N GLU A 24 -17.97 -46.24 7.47
CA GLU A 24 -16.51 -46.40 7.32
C GLU A 24 -15.83 -45.47 6.29
N ARG A 25 -16.50 -44.43 5.79
CA ARG A 25 -15.88 -43.47 4.84
C ARG A 25 -15.92 -42.02 5.32
N GLY A 26 -15.39 -41.81 6.52
CA GLY A 26 -14.75 -40.56 6.88
C GLY A 26 -13.33 -40.49 6.31
N TYR A 27 -12.88 -39.27 6.00
CA TYR A 27 -11.52 -38.84 5.60
C TYR A 27 -11.15 -38.88 4.12
N PHE A 28 -11.51 -37.80 3.41
CA PHE A 28 -10.66 -37.26 2.35
C PHE A 28 -9.94 -36.00 2.88
N HIS A 29 -8.62 -36.10 2.88
CA HIS A 29 -7.64 -35.07 3.20
C HIS A 29 -7.67 -33.98 2.11
N TYR A 30 -7.87 -32.71 2.48
CA TYR A 30 -7.45 -31.58 1.66
C TYR A 30 -6.57 -30.68 2.52
N GLN A 31 -5.30 -30.54 2.12
CA GLN A 31 -4.32 -29.66 2.77
C GLN A 31 -4.75 -28.21 2.57
N SER A 32 -5.37 -27.62 3.60
CA SER A 32 -5.33 -26.18 3.82
C SER A 32 -4.08 -25.86 4.64
N HIS A 33 -3.20 -25.06 4.06
CA HIS A 33 -2.06 -24.49 4.79
C HIS A 33 -2.57 -23.64 5.96
N GLY A 34 -2.33 -24.15 7.18
CA GLY A 34 -1.92 -23.36 8.33
C GLY A 34 -2.96 -22.43 8.98
N MET A 35 -4.00 -22.99 9.61
CA MET A 35 -4.56 -22.39 10.82
C MET A 35 -4.34 -23.36 11.98
N LYS A 36 -3.43 -23.01 12.90
CA LYS A 36 -3.28 -23.71 14.17
C LYS A 36 -4.49 -23.35 15.03
N TYR A 37 -5.35 -24.32 15.29
CA TYR A 37 -6.42 -24.23 16.28
C TYR A 37 -5.92 -25.00 17.52
N GLU A 38 -5.41 -24.28 18.52
CA GLU A 38 -5.03 -24.86 19.81
C GLU A 38 -6.30 -25.02 20.66
N GLN A 39 -6.41 -26.17 21.33
CA GLN A 39 -7.57 -26.65 22.07
C GLN A 39 -7.92 -25.77 23.28
N THR A 40 -9.22 -25.56 23.51
CA THR A 40 -9.79 -24.94 24.70
C THR A 40 -9.52 -25.78 25.94
N THR A 41 -8.66 -25.29 26.84
CA THR A 41 -8.71 -25.62 28.28
C THR A 41 -9.61 -24.61 28.97
N GLN A 42 -10.38 -25.13 29.91
CA GLN A 42 -11.51 -24.50 30.56
C GLN A 42 -11.01 -23.77 31.81
N ASP A 43 -10.51 -22.56 31.65
CA ASP A 43 -10.12 -21.66 32.73
C ASP A 43 -10.69 -20.25 32.47
N GLU A 44 -11.32 -19.66 33.50
CA GLU A 44 -12.02 -18.37 33.49
C GLU A 44 -11.09 -17.14 33.34
N GLU A 45 -10.44 -16.92 32.19
CA GLU A 45 -9.82 -15.63 31.87
C GLU A 45 -10.10 -15.19 30.41
N THR A 46 -10.98 -14.18 30.29
CA THR A 46 -11.05 -13.16 29.22
C THR A 46 -10.93 -13.60 27.76
N PHE A 47 -12.03 -14.15 27.26
CA PHE A 47 -12.33 -14.21 25.82
C PHE A 47 -12.57 -12.79 25.25
N VAL A 48 -11.52 -12.09 24.82
CA VAL A 48 -11.66 -10.98 23.88
C VAL A 48 -11.52 -11.55 22.47
N ARG A 49 -12.58 -12.15 21.94
CA ARG A 49 -12.70 -12.22 20.47
C ARG A 49 -12.69 -10.77 20.00
N ARG A 50 -11.76 -10.39 19.13
CA ARG A 50 -11.85 -9.12 18.40
C ARG A 50 -13.19 -9.12 17.66
N ILE A 51 -14.17 -8.40 18.19
CA ILE A 51 -15.49 -8.29 17.58
C ILE A 51 -15.32 -7.37 16.38
N ASN A 52 -15.10 -7.91 15.19
CA ASN A 52 -15.18 -7.09 13.97
C ASN A 52 -16.65 -6.77 13.72
N LYS A 53 -17.04 -5.49 13.88
CA LYS A 53 -18.40 -5.03 13.61
C LYS A 53 -18.61 -4.84 12.12
N GLU A 54 -19.85 -5.03 11.67
CA GLU A 54 -20.25 -4.88 10.27
C GLU A 54 -20.03 -3.45 9.74
N GLY A 55 -19.77 -3.33 8.44
CA GLY A 55 -19.47 -2.06 7.78
C GLY A 55 -17.97 -1.74 7.72
N ALA A 56 -17.64 -0.69 6.99
CA ALA A 56 -16.25 -0.31 6.73
C ALA A 56 -15.90 1.05 7.36
N CYS A 57 -14.60 1.29 7.58
CA CYS A 57 -14.09 2.61 7.92
C CYS A 57 -14.16 3.53 6.71
N GLN A 58 -14.39 4.83 6.95
CA GLN A 58 -14.26 5.84 5.91
C GLN A 58 -12.77 6.16 5.72
N ASP A 59 -12.25 6.00 4.51
CA ASP A 59 -10.91 6.48 4.16
C ASP A 59 -10.97 8.01 4.05
N LEU A 60 -10.47 8.72 5.07
CA LEU A 60 -10.36 10.17 5.06
C LEU A 60 -9.12 10.62 4.25
N PRO A 61 -9.18 11.76 3.52
CA PRO A 61 -8.02 12.31 2.82
C PRO A 61 -6.89 12.62 3.80
N GLN A 62 -5.65 12.33 3.40
CA GLN A 62 -4.44 12.40 4.23
C GLN A 62 -4.07 13.83 4.73
N ASP A 63 -4.81 14.87 4.33
CA ASP A 63 -4.45 16.28 4.54
C ASP A 63 -5.20 16.99 5.68
N MET A 64 -5.84 16.27 6.61
CA MET A 64 -6.39 16.87 7.84
C MET A 64 -5.51 16.58 9.05
N ALA A 65 -4.69 17.56 9.44
CA ALA A 65 -3.92 17.53 10.68
C ALA A 65 -4.83 17.81 11.88
N GLY A 66 -5.42 16.76 12.47
CA GLY A 66 -6.09 16.79 13.77
C GLY A 66 -5.15 16.44 14.92
N ILE A 67 -5.62 16.63 16.17
CA ILE A 67 -4.91 16.13 17.36
C ILE A 67 -4.97 14.59 17.35
N CYS A 68 -3.82 13.93 17.47
CA CYS A 68 -3.73 12.48 17.62
C CYS A 68 -4.36 12.07 18.96
N VAL A 69 -5.52 11.43 18.90
CA VAL A 69 -6.18 10.82 20.06
C VAL A 69 -6.36 9.33 19.78
N GLU A 70 -6.01 8.50 20.76
CA GLU A 70 -6.20 7.05 20.73
C GLU A 70 -7.38 6.69 21.65
N ASP A 71 -8.60 6.71 21.10
CA ASP A 71 -9.84 6.52 21.87
C ASP A 71 -10.28 5.04 21.95
N CYS A 72 -9.74 4.17 21.09
CA CYS A 72 -10.11 2.76 21.00
C CYS A 72 -8.92 1.93 20.51
N SER A 73 -8.84 0.65 20.88
CA SER A 73 -7.84 -0.31 20.36
C SER A 73 -8.47 -1.34 19.42
N GLY A 74 -9.80 -1.44 19.39
CA GLY A 74 -10.55 -2.24 18.45
C GLY A 74 -12.05 -1.93 18.48
N ASP A 75 -12.78 -2.51 17.52
CA ASP A 75 -14.23 -2.33 17.36
C ASP A 75 -15.02 -2.66 18.64
N SER A 76 -14.52 -3.57 19.48
CA SER A 76 -15.14 -3.94 20.78
C SER A 76 -15.22 -2.80 21.77
N ASP A 77 -14.32 -1.82 21.68
CA ASP A 77 -14.22 -0.72 22.63
C ASP A 77 -15.26 0.37 22.35
N CYS A 78 -15.85 0.32 21.16
CA CYS A 78 -16.87 1.25 20.72
C CYS A 78 -18.27 0.75 21.11
N GLU A 79 -19.20 1.65 21.41
CA GLU A 79 -20.57 1.26 21.70
C GLU A 79 -21.36 0.91 20.42
N GLY A 80 -22.34 0.01 20.53
CA GLY A 80 -23.25 -0.32 19.44
C GLY A 80 -22.52 -0.82 18.18
N ASN A 81 -22.82 -0.22 17.02
CA ASN A 81 -22.23 -0.58 15.73
C ASN A 81 -21.02 0.28 15.34
N PHE A 82 -20.51 1.14 16.23
CA PHE A 82 -19.36 1.98 15.92
C PHE A 82 -18.08 1.15 15.78
N LYS A 83 -17.25 1.48 14.79
CA LYS A 83 -15.98 0.82 14.50
C LYS A 83 -14.81 1.68 14.96
N CYS A 84 -13.71 1.05 15.33
CA CYS A 84 -12.47 1.74 15.65
C CYS A 84 -11.72 2.03 14.34
N CYS A 85 -11.79 3.26 13.88
CA CYS A 85 -11.28 3.68 12.57
C CYS A 85 -10.15 4.70 12.72
N SER A 86 -9.24 4.71 11.74
CA SER A 86 -8.18 5.71 11.70
C SER A 86 -8.71 7.04 11.18
N ASN A 87 -8.39 8.11 11.89
CA ASN A 87 -8.71 9.49 11.51
C ASN A 87 -7.53 10.24 10.91
N GLY A 88 -6.54 9.51 10.36
CA GLY A 88 -5.33 10.08 9.78
C GLY A 88 -4.19 10.34 10.78
N CYS A 89 -4.49 10.69 12.04
CA CYS A 89 -3.49 10.88 13.11
C CYS A 89 -3.59 9.79 14.20
N GLY A 90 -4.81 9.43 14.60
CA GLY A 90 -5.09 8.48 15.67
C GLY A 90 -6.20 7.50 15.30
N ILE A 91 -6.85 6.95 16.32
CA ILE A 91 -7.89 5.93 16.20
C ILE A 91 -9.08 6.32 17.07
N GLN A 92 -10.28 6.26 16.48
CA GLN A 92 -11.49 6.69 17.15
C GLN A 92 -12.70 5.87 16.74
N CYS A 93 -13.67 5.77 17.65
CA CYS A 93 -14.96 5.16 17.38
C CYS A 93 -15.80 6.00 16.42
N GLN A 94 -16.09 5.43 15.25
CA GLN A 94 -16.83 6.10 14.19
C GLN A 94 -17.99 5.27 13.68
N LYS A 95 -19.01 5.94 13.14
CA LYS A 95 -20.11 5.24 12.46
C LYS A 95 -19.56 4.57 11.21
N PRO A 96 -19.80 3.26 11.02
CA PRO A 96 -19.38 2.57 9.83
C PRO A 96 -20.11 3.13 8.61
N VAL A 97 -19.44 3.14 7.47
CA VAL A 97 -20.15 3.24 6.18
C VAL A 97 -20.68 1.90 5.76
N ALA A 98 -21.83 1.94 5.11
CA ALA A 98 -22.34 0.79 4.39
C ALA A 98 -21.28 0.30 3.41
N GLU A 99 -20.99 -1.00 3.44
CA GLU A 99 -20.05 -1.60 2.50
C GLU A 99 -20.57 -1.38 1.07
N LYS A 100 -19.78 -0.70 0.24
CA LYS A 100 -20.10 -0.60 -1.18
C LYS A 100 -19.96 -1.97 -1.83
N GLN A 101 -21.04 -2.48 -2.40
CA GLN A 101 -20.98 -3.66 -3.24
C GLN A 101 -20.32 -3.32 -4.59
N CYS A 102 -19.03 -3.59 -4.65
CA CYS A 102 -18.23 -3.41 -5.86
C CYS A 102 -18.16 -4.73 -6.64
N SER A 103 -19.04 -4.88 -7.61
CA SER A 103 -19.12 -6.05 -8.50
C SER A 103 -18.43 -5.79 -9.85
N ILE A 104 -17.19 -5.30 -9.80
CA ILE A 104 -16.37 -5.04 -10.99
C ILE A 104 -15.40 -6.21 -11.18
N ALA A 105 -15.51 -6.92 -12.29
CA ALA A 105 -14.56 -7.97 -12.68
C ALA A 105 -13.51 -7.39 -13.64
N CYS A 106 -12.23 -7.49 -13.27
CA CYS A 106 -11.14 -7.00 -14.10
C CYS A 106 -10.35 -8.13 -14.74
N ASN A 107 -9.97 -7.93 -15.99
CA ASN A 107 -8.95 -8.73 -16.62
C ASN A 107 -7.55 -8.34 -16.09
N LYS A 108 -6.56 -9.20 -16.36
CA LYS A 108 -5.15 -8.93 -16.01
C LYS A 108 -4.36 -8.28 -17.16
N MET A 109 -5.04 -7.64 -18.12
CA MET A 109 -4.36 -6.92 -19.19
C MET A 109 -3.59 -5.75 -18.60
N TYR A 110 -2.34 -5.57 -19.01
CA TYR A 110 -1.54 -4.44 -18.60
C TYR A 110 -1.70 -3.31 -19.62
N ASP A 111 -2.44 -2.29 -19.23
CA ASP A 111 -2.74 -1.08 -20.03
C ASP A 111 -2.77 0.12 -19.06
N PRO A 112 -1.60 0.56 -18.57
CA PRO A 112 -1.51 1.33 -17.34
C PRO A 112 -2.16 2.70 -17.45
N VAL A 113 -2.70 3.18 -16.33
CA VAL A 113 -3.25 4.53 -16.19
C VAL A 113 -2.72 5.21 -14.94
N CYS A 114 -2.50 6.51 -15.03
CA CYS A 114 -2.06 7.33 -13.91
C CYS A 114 -3.27 7.93 -13.18
N GLY A 115 -3.40 7.71 -11.88
CA GLY A 115 -4.44 8.33 -11.06
C GLY A 115 -4.09 9.77 -10.64
N THR A 116 -5.11 10.53 -10.22
CA THR A 116 -4.94 11.87 -9.63
C THR A 116 -4.20 11.83 -8.29
N ASP A 117 -4.14 10.66 -7.66
CA ASP A 117 -3.34 10.33 -6.47
C ASP A 117 -1.85 10.07 -6.78
N GLY A 118 -1.43 10.16 -8.05
CA GLY A 118 -0.05 9.90 -8.45
C GLY A 118 0.34 8.42 -8.44
N VAL A 119 -0.63 7.51 -8.33
CA VAL A 119 -0.41 6.05 -8.35
C VAL A 119 -0.67 5.50 -9.74
N THR A 120 0.21 4.61 -10.20
CA THR A 120 0.03 3.83 -11.42
C THR A 120 -0.88 2.64 -11.17
N TYR A 121 -1.96 2.55 -11.93
CA TYR A 121 -2.89 1.42 -11.93
C TYR A 121 -2.62 0.54 -13.14
N GLY A 122 -2.76 -0.79 -12.98
CA GLY A 122 -2.41 -1.75 -14.04
C GLY A 122 -3.30 -1.64 -15.28
N ASN A 123 -4.53 -1.19 -15.10
CA ASN A 123 -5.46 -0.76 -16.15
C ASN A 123 -6.63 0.07 -15.61
N GLU A 124 -7.41 0.69 -16.49
CA GLU A 124 -8.59 1.49 -16.13
C GLU A 124 -9.60 0.69 -15.26
N CYS A 125 -9.80 -0.61 -15.55
CA CYS A 125 -10.68 -1.44 -14.73
C CYS A 125 -10.17 -1.55 -13.28
N THR A 126 -8.87 -1.78 -13.08
CA THR A 126 -8.27 -1.87 -11.75
C THR A 126 -8.37 -0.55 -10.99
N LEU A 127 -8.20 0.60 -11.66
CA LEU A 127 -8.46 1.92 -11.08
C LEU A 127 -9.91 2.01 -10.62
N ARG A 128 -10.87 1.63 -11.47
CA ARG A 128 -12.31 1.69 -11.16
C ARG A 128 -12.72 0.74 -10.03
N TYR A 129 -12.13 -0.45 -9.98
CA TYR A 129 -12.36 -1.42 -8.93
C TYR A 129 -11.85 -0.90 -7.58
N LEU A 130 -10.59 -0.44 -7.54
CA LEU A 130 -9.96 0.01 -6.29
C LEU A 130 -10.61 1.26 -5.71
N LYS A 131 -10.96 2.25 -6.55
CA LYS A 131 -11.70 3.44 -6.07
C LYS A 131 -13.05 3.07 -5.46
N CYS A 132 -13.72 2.06 -6.02
CA CYS A 132 -14.99 1.57 -5.48
C CYS A 132 -14.77 0.87 -4.13
N THR A 133 -13.87 -0.12 -4.07
CA THR A 133 -13.70 -0.96 -2.88
C THR A 133 -13.08 -0.22 -1.70
N ARG A 134 -12.29 0.83 -1.98
CA ARG A 134 -11.66 1.69 -0.97
C ARG A 134 -12.47 2.95 -0.68
N ASN A 135 -13.65 3.10 -1.30
CA ASN A 135 -14.46 4.32 -1.18
C ASN A 135 -13.69 5.62 -1.55
N GLN A 136 -12.71 5.51 -2.44
CA GLN A 136 -11.87 6.61 -2.92
C GLN A 136 -12.41 7.19 -4.23
N ASP A 137 -13.71 7.55 -4.26
CA ASP A 137 -14.39 8.03 -5.47
C ASP A 137 -13.75 9.31 -6.06
N PHE A 138 -12.97 10.04 -5.27
CA PHE A 138 -12.23 11.24 -5.65
C PHE A 138 -10.99 10.96 -6.53
N ILE A 139 -10.57 9.69 -6.65
CA ILE A 139 -9.47 9.29 -7.53
C ILE A 139 -10.01 9.15 -8.96
N HIS A 140 -9.55 10.04 -9.83
CA HIS A 140 -9.84 10.01 -11.26
C HIS A 140 -8.58 9.62 -12.04
N GLN A 141 -8.74 9.15 -13.27
CA GLN A 141 -7.62 9.02 -14.18
C GLN A 141 -7.10 10.42 -14.51
N LYS A 142 -5.81 10.66 -14.23
CA LYS A 142 -5.07 11.86 -14.61
C LYS A 142 -4.66 11.76 -16.07
N ASN A 143 -3.85 10.75 -16.41
CA ASN A 143 -3.28 10.55 -17.75
C ASN A 143 -3.32 9.05 -18.12
N GLU A 144 -3.28 8.74 -19.41
CA GLU A 144 -2.92 7.40 -19.90
C GLU A 144 -1.45 7.07 -19.62
N GLY A 145 -1.13 5.79 -19.53
CA GLY A 145 0.21 5.30 -19.20
C GLY A 145 0.48 5.29 -17.70
N GLU A 146 1.68 4.86 -17.34
CA GLU A 146 2.12 4.89 -15.95
C GLU A 146 2.23 6.34 -15.45
N CYS A 147 1.95 6.57 -14.17
CA CYS A 147 2.33 7.84 -13.58
C CYS A 147 3.83 8.07 -13.78
N PRO A 148 4.25 9.33 -14.02
CA PRO A 148 5.67 9.66 -13.96
C PRO A 148 6.18 9.11 -12.64
N HIS A 149 7.01 8.08 -12.72
CA HIS A 149 7.54 7.47 -11.53
C HIS A 149 8.23 8.59 -10.76
N HIS A 150 7.76 8.85 -9.54
CA HIS A 150 8.69 9.27 -8.50
C HIS A 150 9.64 8.08 -8.22
N ARG A 151 10.36 7.58 -9.24
CA ARG A 151 11.66 6.92 -9.03
C ARG A 151 12.38 7.94 -8.20
N ARG A 152 12.57 7.69 -6.89
CA ARG A 152 13.09 8.65 -5.91
C ARG A 152 13.91 9.68 -6.64
N VAL A 153 13.27 10.77 -7.05
CA VAL A 153 13.90 11.69 -7.97
C VAL A 153 14.92 12.31 -7.06
N GLY A 154 16.20 12.07 -7.34
CA GLY A 154 17.23 12.58 -6.46
C GLY A 154 17.03 14.09 -6.27
N PRO A 155 17.49 14.64 -5.15
CA PRO A 155 17.14 15.99 -4.74
C PRO A 155 17.44 17.06 -5.81
N CYS A 156 18.46 16.85 -6.66
CA CYS A 156 18.80 17.75 -7.76
C CYS A 156 17.74 17.77 -8.86
N GLU A 157 17.30 16.61 -9.35
CA GLU A 157 16.32 16.55 -10.45
C GLU A 157 14.94 16.99 -9.95
N GLN A 158 14.64 16.81 -8.67
CA GLN A 158 13.43 17.36 -8.04
C GLN A 158 13.46 18.89 -8.02
N GLU A 159 14.56 19.51 -7.58
CA GLU A 159 14.72 20.97 -7.61
C GLU A 159 14.66 21.51 -9.04
N LYS A 160 15.30 20.82 -9.99
CA LYS A 160 15.30 21.18 -11.41
C LYS A 160 13.89 21.18 -11.99
N ASN A 161 13.08 20.17 -11.71
CA ASN A 161 11.70 20.09 -12.19
C ASN A 161 10.83 21.20 -11.59
N LEU A 162 10.97 21.50 -10.30
CA LEU A 162 10.25 22.61 -9.65
C LEU A 162 10.61 23.98 -10.25
N LYS A 163 11.88 24.18 -10.64
CA LYS A 163 12.34 25.41 -11.31
C LYS A 163 11.86 25.51 -12.76
N LEU A 164 11.71 24.38 -13.46
CA LEU A 164 11.24 24.33 -14.85
C LEU A 164 9.71 24.53 -14.94
N ASP A 165 8.96 23.94 -14.02
CA ASP A 165 7.49 24.07 -13.97
C ASP A 165 7.05 25.50 -13.62
N ARG A 166 7.88 26.24 -12.89
CA ARG A 166 7.66 27.65 -12.54
C ARG A 166 8.34 28.58 -13.54
N ALA A 167 8.11 28.35 -14.84
CA ALA A 167 8.69 29.09 -15.96
C ALA A 167 8.36 30.60 -15.91
N SER A 168 9.06 31.33 -15.05
CA SER A 168 9.03 32.79 -15.00
C SER A 168 10.28 33.29 -14.26
N MET A 169 11.01 34.14 -14.99
CA MET A 169 12.21 34.90 -14.62
C MET A 169 13.57 34.23 -14.90
N VAL A 170 14.14 34.70 -16.01
CA VAL A 170 15.50 34.56 -16.50
C VAL A 170 16.53 34.73 -15.37
N GLY A 171 17.47 33.79 -15.25
CA GLY A 171 18.72 33.97 -14.49
C GLY A 171 18.93 33.06 -13.28
N GLN A 172 17.97 32.20 -12.92
CA GLN A 172 18.18 31.21 -11.85
C GLN A 172 18.96 30.00 -12.38
N THR A 173 20.11 29.70 -11.76
CA THR A 173 20.98 28.57 -12.14
C THR A 173 20.23 27.25 -12.01
N THR A 174 20.05 26.55 -13.12
CA THR A 174 19.54 25.18 -13.16
C THR A 174 20.63 24.25 -12.64
N PRO A 175 20.36 23.42 -11.62
CA PRO A 175 21.37 22.54 -11.05
C PRO A 175 21.74 21.42 -12.04
N ARG A 176 23.02 21.00 -12.00
CA ARG A 176 23.53 19.89 -12.81
C ARG A 176 23.39 18.58 -12.04
N CYS A 177 22.64 17.64 -12.60
CA CYS A 177 22.32 16.36 -11.97
C CYS A 177 23.02 15.18 -12.66
N ASP A 178 23.24 14.10 -11.92
CA ASP A 178 23.66 12.80 -12.46
C ASP A 178 22.48 12.01 -13.04
N ASN A 179 22.75 10.82 -13.59
CA ASN A 179 21.72 9.94 -14.16
C ASN A 179 20.75 9.31 -13.13
N LYS A 180 21.04 9.47 -11.83
CA LYS A 180 20.20 9.02 -10.71
C LYS A 180 19.43 10.19 -10.07
N GLY A 181 19.63 11.41 -10.56
CA GLY A 181 18.97 12.62 -10.08
C GLY A 181 19.65 13.28 -8.87
N PHE A 182 20.85 12.85 -8.45
CA PHE A 182 21.63 13.52 -7.40
C PHE A 182 22.46 14.67 -7.99
N TYR A 183 22.95 15.59 -7.15
CA TYR A 183 23.79 16.68 -7.64
C TYR A 183 25.13 16.15 -8.16
N ARG A 184 25.60 16.70 -9.28
CA ARG A 184 27.00 16.55 -9.68
C ARG A 184 27.89 17.33 -8.71
N PRO A 185 29.08 16.81 -8.38
CA PRO A 185 30.00 17.44 -7.43
C PRO A 185 30.29 18.91 -7.73
N MET A 186 30.53 19.27 -8.99
CA MET A 186 30.74 20.67 -9.40
C MET A 186 29.42 21.28 -9.90
N GLN A 187 29.03 22.40 -9.30
CA GLN A 187 27.94 23.26 -9.77
C GLN A 187 28.50 24.58 -10.30
N CYS A 188 27.82 25.19 -11.27
CA CYS A 188 28.28 26.45 -11.86
C CYS A 188 27.10 27.39 -12.09
N SER A 189 27.27 28.66 -11.75
CA SER A 189 26.33 29.72 -12.06
C SER A 189 26.72 30.40 -13.36
N GLY A 190 25.91 30.21 -14.42
CA GLY A 190 26.16 30.86 -15.71
C GLY A 190 26.00 32.37 -15.69
N SER A 191 25.23 32.91 -14.74
CA SER A 191 25.00 34.36 -14.57
C SER A 191 26.10 35.06 -13.76
N ILE A 192 26.73 34.35 -12.83
CA ILE A 192 27.78 34.89 -11.94
C ILE A 192 29.19 34.52 -12.44
N GLY A 193 29.31 33.46 -13.25
CA GLY A 193 30.59 33.02 -13.82
C GLY A 193 31.49 32.27 -12.83
N SER A 194 30.92 31.72 -11.75
CA SER A 194 31.65 30.97 -10.73
C SER A 194 31.13 29.54 -10.58
N CYS A 195 32.01 28.63 -10.19
CA CYS A 195 31.70 27.23 -9.88
C CYS A 195 32.05 26.91 -8.42
N TRP A 196 31.31 25.98 -7.81
CA TRP A 196 31.49 25.55 -6.43
C TRP A 196 31.22 24.04 -6.29
N CYS A 197 31.75 23.44 -5.22
CA CYS A 197 31.52 22.04 -4.92
C CYS A 197 30.28 21.85 -4.03
N VAL A 198 29.51 20.79 -4.30
CA VAL A 198 28.35 20.38 -3.51
C VAL A 198 28.38 18.89 -3.21
N THR A 199 27.77 18.48 -2.10
CA THR A 199 27.53 17.06 -1.81
C THR A 199 26.47 16.47 -2.74
N ARG A 200 26.29 15.13 -2.71
CA ARG A 200 25.25 14.45 -3.50
C ARG A 200 23.83 14.92 -3.17
N GLU A 201 23.63 15.47 -1.97
CA GLU A 201 22.37 16.03 -1.46
C GLU A 201 22.22 17.53 -1.75
N GLY A 202 23.25 18.21 -2.25
CA GLY A 202 23.21 19.62 -2.66
C GLY A 202 23.76 20.63 -1.66
N LEU A 203 24.41 20.18 -0.58
CA LEU A 203 25.04 21.08 0.38
C LEU A 203 26.33 21.67 -0.20
N GLN A 204 26.41 22.99 -0.29
CA GLN A 204 27.63 23.68 -0.71
C GLN A 204 28.71 23.58 0.37
N VAL A 205 29.91 23.14 -0.02
CA VAL A 205 31.09 23.15 0.84
C VAL A 205 31.89 24.43 0.59
N THR A 206 32.01 25.28 1.60
CA THR A 206 32.58 26.63 1.49
C THR A 206 34.07 26.71 1.84
N GLU A 207 34.70 25.60 2.22
CA GLU A 207 36.12 25.56 2.61
C GLU A 207 37.09 25.48 1.43
N ALA A 208 36.60 25.59 0.19
CA ALA A 208 37.42 25.68 -1.02
C ALA A 208 37.78 27.14 -1.39
N GLU A 209 37.90 28.05 -0.42
CA GLU A 209 38.34 29.43 -0.68
C GLU A 209 39.75 29.42 -1.27
N GLY A 210 39.86 29.79 -2.55
CA GLY A 210 41.13 29.84 -3.29
C GLY A 210 41.46 28.58 -4.11
N VAL A 211 40.60 27.56 -4.14
CA VAL A 211 40.77 26.38 -5.01
C VAL A 211 40.15 26.65 -6.38
N MET A 212 40.94 26.50 -7.44
CA MET A 212 40.46 26.57 -8.82
C MET A 212 39.71 25.27 -9.16
N ILE A 213 38.38 25.30 -9.10
CA ILE A 213 37.52 24.16 -9.45
C ILE A 213 37.28 24.16 -10.95
N ASN A 214 37.80 23.16 -11.67
CA ASN A 214 37.68 23.05 -13.12
C ASN A 214 36.89 21.81 -13.57
N SER A 215 36.71 20.83 -12.68
CA SER A 215 36.08 19.54 -12.98
C SER A 215 35.27 18.98 -11.81
N ASP A 216 34.48 17.92 -12.07
CA ASP A 216 33.79 17.19 -10.99
C ASP A 216 34.78 16.39 -10.14
N GLU A 217 35.88 15.93 -10.74
CA GLU A 217 36.95 15.19 -10.10
C GLU A 217 37.64 16.02 -9.01
N ASP A 218 37.91 17.31 -9.28
CA ASP A 218 38.47 18.25 -8.29
C ASP A 218 37.57 18.34 -7.04
N CYS A 219 36.25 18.38 -7.25
CA CYS A 219 35.28 18.39 -6.16
C CYS A 219 35.18 17.05 -5.43
N LEU A 220 35.31 15.93 -6.14
CA LEU A 220 35.28 14.60 -5.51
C LEU A 220 36.50 14.38 -4.62
N GLU A 221 37.68 14.77 -5.06
CA GLU A 221 38.91 14.70 -4.27
C GLU A 221 38.76 15.50 -2.97
N PHE A 222 38.30 16.75 -3.09
CA PHE A 222 38.03 17.61 -1.93
C PHE A 222 36.98 17.03 -0.96
N LEU A 223 35.89 16.48 -1.48
CA LEU A 223 34.82 15.89 -0.65
C LEU A 223 35.24 14.59 0.04
N MET A 224 36.24 13.88 -0.50
CA MET A 224 36.78 12.66 0.12
C MET A 224 37.77 12.96 1.25
N GLU A 225 38.42 14.12 1.24
CA GLU A 225 39.38 14.55 2.28
C GLU A 225 38.71 15.09 3.55
N GLN A 226 37.39 15.31 3.51
CA GLN A 226 36.58 15.88 4.61
C GLN A 226 35.87 14.82 5.48
N LYS A 227 36.29 13.55 5.41
CA LYS A 227 35.79 12.42 6.21
C LYS A 227 36.83 11.90 7.17
#